data_AF-A0A9C8NU95-F1
#
_entry.id   AF-A0A9C8NU95-F1
#
_cell.length_a   1.000
_cell.length_b   1.000
_cell.length_c   1.000
_cell.angle_alpha   90.00
_cell.angle_beta   90.00
_cell.angle_gamma   90.00
#
_symmetry.space_group_name_H-M   'P 1'
#
loop_
_entity.id
_entity.type
_entity.pdbx_description
1 polymer ?
#
loop_
_entity_poly.entity_id
_entity_poly.type
_entity_poly.pdbx_seq_one_letter_code
_entity_poly.pdbx_strand_id
1 'polypeptide(L)'
;MATTNAISFRRLGRSLQPVIRTAADLAAAVELDEVHWVSTAAPIEGLHVDDVLLRWIDTDGNGRIMCWEMRDAVAWLLDVLTDRAGIDQRSTAIRLADINTRTPAGQTIRAAAQKMLRRRGAGDDDFLTLDQIRQIKQQVQASSVSEAGVVLPEAAEQPEIRQFLTDIIIAVDGVPHPSDREGVDQETLGRFMAESTAHLAWLEQGRPPADGKTNDIFPLGDQTAAAYEIVQALRRKLDQYFAQCHAVALDAELAGRMGWTAAELDTLDLDDLAAIDKLLTDAPIARAQATLELAYDSPINPHNEAALEQFRRQVAEPIVGKSATLSAKQWAQIKRFFTAHEAWSAAKATT
;
A
#
# COMPACT_ATOMS: atom_id res chain seq x y z
N MET A 1 -16.63 -23.68 55.69
CA MET A 1 -16.64 -22.38 56.38
C MET A 1 -15.48 -21.58 55.82
N ALA A 2 -15.76 -20.63 54.91
CA ALA A 2 -14.72 -19.77 54.35
C ALA A 2 -14.34 -18.74 55.43
N THR A 3 -13.15 -18.86 55.99
CA THR A 3 -12.51 -17.78 56.73
C THR A 3 -12.31 -16.63 55.77
N THR A 4 -13.13 -15.59 55.87
CA THR A 4 -12.89 -14.32 55.19
C THR A 4 -11.56 -13.78 55.70
N ASN A 5 -10.49 -13.93 54.92
CA ASN A 5 -9.20 -13.32 55.24
C ASN A 5 -9.41 -11.81 55.27
N ALA A 6 -9.34 -11.22 56.46
CA ALA A 6 -9.51 -9.78 56.62
C ALA A 6 -8.30 -9.07 56.01
N ILE A 7 -8.50 -8.35 54.91
CA ILE A 7 -7.45 -7.55 54.28
C ILE A 7 -7.02 -6.42 55.22
N SER A 8 -5.71 -6.22 55.35
CA SER A 8 -5.17 -5.15 56.20
C SER A 8 -5.11 -3.83 55.42
N PHE A 9 -5.36 -2.71 56.12
CA PHE A 9 -5.29 -1.38 55.54
C PHE A 9 -4.15 -0.57 56.17
N ARG A 10 -3.50 0.25 55.35
CA ARG A 10 -2.50 1.23 55.80
C ARG A 10 -2.94 2.63 55.40
N ARG A 11 -2.79 3.58 56.32
CA ARG A 11 -3.04 5.00 56.04
C ARG A 11 -1.92 5.58 55.18
N LEU A 12 -2.28 6.13 54.03
CA LEU A 12 -1.38 6.88 53.14
C LEU A 12 -1.98 8.27 52.93
N GLY A 13 -1.39 9.28 53.56
CA GLY A 13 -1.98 10.61 53.64
C GLY A 13 -3.36 10.57 54.31
N ARG A 14 -4.40 11.00 53.58
CA ARG A 14 -5.79 11.03 54.07
C ARG A 14 -6.59 9.77 53.74
N SER A 15 -6.09 8.87 52.90
CA SER A 15 -6.80 7.66 52.49
C SER A 15 -6.29 6.39 53.21
N LEU A 16 -7.16 5.39 53.31
CA LEU A 16 -6.80 4.04 53.73
C LEU A 16 -6.62 3.20 52.46
N GLN A 17 -5.48 2.53 52.35
CA GLN A 17 -5.14 1.72 51.19
C GLN A 17 -4.96 0.25 51.59
N PRO A 18 -5.51 -0.71 50.83
CA PRO A 18 -5.29 -2.12 51.10
C PRO A 18 -3.81 -2.47 50.97
N VAL A 19 -3.33 -3.33 51.86
CA VAL A 19 -1.96 -3.83 51.84
C VAL A 19 -1.95 -5.20 51.18
N ILE A 20 -1.43 -5.26 49.96
CA ILE A 20 -1.33 -6.49 49.17
C ILE A 20 0.08 -7.07 49.33
N ARG A 21 0.19 -8.25 49.93
CA ARG A 21 1.48 -8.97 50.09
C ARG A 21 1.42 -10.39 49.56
N THR A 22 0.25 -11.00 49.62
CA THR A 22 0.03 -12.40 49.27
C THR A 22 -1.03 -12.54 48.19
N ALA A 23 -1.10 -13.72 47.58
CA ALA A 23 -2.18 -14.10 46.67
C ALA A 23 -3.56 -14.00 47.34
N ALA A 24 -3.64 -14.28 48.65
CA ALA A 24 -4.88 -14.14 49.42
C ALA A 24 -5.29 -12.67 49.59
N ASP A 25 -4.33 -11.77 49.83
CA ASP A 25 -4.61 -10.34 49.87
C ASP A 25 -5.07 -9.83 48.51
N LEU A 26 -4.45 -10.31 47.42
CA LEU A 26 -4.83 -9.93 46.06
C LEU A 26 -6.27 -10.36 45.74
N ALA A 27 -6.64 -11.60 46.11
CA ALA A 27 -8.01 -12.10 45.98
C ALA A 27 -9.00 -11.27 46.80
N ALA A 28 -8.65 -10.91 48.04
CA ALA A 28 -9.51 -10.09 48.89
C ALA A 28 -9.61 -8.64 48.42
N ALA A 29 -8.55 -8.09 47.81
CA ALA A 29 -8.50 -6.71 47.36
C ALA A 29 -9.47 -6.43 46.20
N VAL A 30 -9.62 -7.37 45.26
CA VAL A 30 -10.48 -7.18 44.09
C VAL A 30 -11.98 -7.28 44.40
N GLU A 31 -12.34 -7.89 45.53
CA GLU A 31 -13.70 -7.95 46.08
C GLU A 31 -14.09 -6.69 46.87
N LEU A 32 -13.16 -5.76 47.11
CA LEU A 32 -13.47 -4.49 47.77
C LEU A 32 -14.38 -3.63 46.89
N ASP A 33 -15.29 -2.92 47.54
CA ASP A 33 -16.11 -1.86 46.93
C ASP A 33 -15.19 -0.80 46.30
N GLU A 34 -15.61 -0.25 45.16
CA GLU A 34 -14.87 0.73 44.37
C GLU A 34 -14.51 1.99 45.17
N VAL A 35 -15.23 2.32 46.26
CA VAL A 35 -14.85 3.39 47.18
C VAL A 35 -13.48 3.19 47.84
N HIS A 36 -12.97 1.96 47.88
CA HIS A 36 -11.65 1.63 48.41
C HIS A 36 -10.54 1.64 47.35
N TRP A 37 -10.88 1.86 46.08
CA TRP A 37 -9.91 1.95 45.00
C TRP A 37 -9.39 3.38 44.85
N VAL A 38 -8.09 3.53 44.61
CA VAL A 38 -7.47 4.85 44.36
C VAL A 38 -8.01 5.48 43.08
N SER A 39 -8.31 4.65 42.09
CA SER A 39 -8.87 5.03 40.81
C SER A 39 -9.76 3.90 40.29
N THR A 40 -10.87 4.26 39.66
CA THR A 40 -11.74 3.33 38.93
C THR A 40 -11.35 3.19 37.45
N ALA A 41 -10.48 4.09 36.97
CA ALA A 41 -9.93 4.13 35.64
C ALA A 41 -8.50 4.72 35.69
N ALA A 42 -7.50 3.87 35.91
CA ALA A 42 -6.11 4.32 36.07
C ALA A 42 -5.45 4.51 34.70
N PRO A 43 -4.96 5.71 34.35
CA PRO A 43 -4.21 5.87 33.10
C PRO A 43 -2.96 4.99 33.11
N ILE A 44 -2.69 4.33 31.98
CA ILE A 44 -1.48 3.51 31.80
C ILE A 44 -0.24 4.41 31.77
N GLU A 45 -0.38 5.60 31.18
CA GLU A 45 0.69 6.59 31.08
C GLU A 45 1.22 6.97 32.47
N GLY A 46 2.53 6.79 32.68
CA GLY A 46 3.21 7.10 33.94
C GLY A 46 3.24 5.95 34.97
N LEU A 47 2.61 4.80 34.69
CA LEU A 47 2.81 3.60 35.50
C LEU A 47 4.17 2.96 35.20
N HIS A 48 5.02 2.83 36.21
CA HIS A 48 6.30 2.13 36.11
C HIS A 48 6.09 0.62 36.25
N VAL A 49 5.35 0.03 35.31
CA VAL A 49 5.01 -1.40 35.24
C VAL A 49 5.37 -1.92 33.84
N ASP A 50 5.47 -3.22 33.68
CA ASP A 50 5.76 -3.83 32.39
C ASP A 50 4.70 -3.51 31.32
N ASP A 51 5.10 -2.87 30.21
CA ASP A 51 4.20 -2.44 29.14
C ASP A 51 3.50 -3.59 28.41
N VAL A 52 4.10 -4.79 28.41
CA VAL A 52 3.43 -5.96 27.85
C VAL A 52 2.27 -6.34 28.76
N LEU A 53 2.50 -6.45 30.08
CA LEU A 53 1.44 -6.72 31.05
C LEU A 53 0.31 -5.69 30.98
N LEU A 54 0.62 -4.39 30.94
CA LEU A 54 -0.41 -3.34 30.89
C LEU A 54 -1.32 -3.49 29.66
N ARG A 55 -0.75 -3.82 28.48
CA ARG A 55 -1.53 -4.10 27.26
C ARG A 55 -2.40 -5.34 27.34
N TRP A 56 -2.06 -6.33 28.18
CA TRP A 56 -2.91 -7.51 28.38
C TRP A 56 -4.07 -7.23 29.34
N ILE A 57 -3.92 -6.26 30.24
CA ILE A 57 -4.97 -5.87 31.19
C ILE A 57 -5.93 -4.86 30.54
N ASP A 58 -5.43 -3.94 29.69
CA ASP A 58 -6.24 -3.01 28.89
C ASP A 58 -6.92 -3.74 27.73
N THR A 59 -7.99 -4.44 28.04
CA THR A 59 -8.70 -5.33 27.13
C THR A 59 -9.51 -4.59 26.06
N ASP A 60 -9.91 -3.35 26.34
CA ASP A 60 -10.62 -2.50 25.37
C ASP A 60 -9.69 -1.53 24.61
N GLY A 61 -8.42 -1.44 25.00
CA GLY A 61 -7.38 -0.66 24.32
C GLY A 61 -7.55 0.86 24.49
N ASN A 62 -8.26 1.30 25.54
CA ASN A 62 -8.56 2.72 25.75
C ASN A 62 -7.42 3.50 26.44
N GLY A 63 -6.32 2.83 26.81
CA GLY A 63 -5.17 3.44 27.49
C GLY A 63 -5.35 3.61 29.00
N ARG A 64 -6.38 3.00 29.60
CA ARG A 64 -6.68 3.04 31.03
C ARG A 64 -7.04 1.66 31.55
N ILE A 65 -6.59 1.34 32.75
CA ILE A 65 -6.94 0.11 33.45
C ILE A 65 -8.16 0.35 34.34
N MET A 66 -9.24 -0.36 34.04
CA MET A 66 -10.49 -0.29 34.79
C MET A 66 -10.52 -1.25 35.97
N CYS A 67 -11.34 -0.98 37.00
CA CYS A 67 -11.53 -1.89 38.14
C CYS A 67 -11.95 -3.31 37.72
N TRP A 68 -12.84 -3.41 36.73
CA TRP A 68 -13.34 -4.69 36.23
C TRP A 68 -12.25 -5.48 35.48
N GLU A 69 -11.40 -4.82 34.69
CA GLU A 69 -10.27 -5.46 34.03
C GLU A 69 -9.26 -6.02 35.04
N MET A 70 -9.01 -5.27 36.12
CA MET A 70 -8.15 -5.76 37.20
C MET A 70 -8.78 -6.94 37.94
N ARG A 71 -10.10 -6.91 38.19
CA ARG A 71 -10.85 -8.04 38.77
C ARG A 71 -10.72 -9.28 37.88
N ASP A 72 -10.92 -9.13 36.58
CA ASP A 72 -10.83 -10.22 35.60
C ASP A 72 -9.42 -10.78 35.50
N ALA A 73 -8.40 -9.92 35.44
CA ALA A 73 -7.00 -10.32 35.41
C ALA A 73 -6.59 -11.11 36.66
N VAL A 74 -7.01 -10.67 37.84
CA VAL A 74 -6.76 -11.39 39.11
C VAL A 74 -7.53 -12.70 39.16
N ALA A 75 -8.81 -12.71 38.79
CA ALA A 75 -9.62 -13.92 38.74
C ALA A 75 -8.99 -14.98 37.82
N TRP A 76 -8.55 -14.56 36.63
CA TRP A 76 -7.84 -15.42 35.68
C TRP A 76 -6.52 -15.96 36.26
N LEU A 77 -5.69 -15.10 36.86
CA LEU A 77 -4.42 -15.51 37.48
C LEU A 77 -4.64 -16.57 38.56
N LEU A 78 -5.66 -16.37 39.40
CA LEU A 78 -6.00 -17.28 40.50
C LEU A 78 -6.63 -18.59 40.02
N ASP A 79 -7.33 -18.58 38.89
CA ASP A 79 -7.89 -19.79 38.26
C ASP A 79 -6.82 -20.62 37.55
N VAL A 80 -5.85 -19.97 36.89
CA VAL A 80 -4.78 -20.64 36.14
C VAL A 80 -3.74 -21.31 37.04
N LEU A 81 -3.64 -20.95 38.32
CA LEU A 81 -2.64 -21.48 39.25
C LEU A 81 -3.26 -22.40 40.31
N THR A 82 -2.74 -23.64 40.42
CA THR A 82 -3.02 -24.54 41.55
C THR A 82 -2.19 -24.20 42.78
N ASP A 83 -0.94 -23.76 42.59
CA ASP A 83 -0.08 -23.23 43.65
C ASP A 83 0.21 -21.75 43.40
N ARG A 84 -0.01 -20.93 44.43
CA ARG A 84 0.09 -19.46 44.39
C ARG A 84 1.29 -18.95 45.18
N ALA A 85 2.10 -19.82 45.76
CA ALA A 85 3.28 -19.44 46.53
C ALA A 85 4.27 -18.58 45.72
N GLY A 86 4.31 -18.75 44.40
CA GLY A 86 5.08 -17.91 43.49
C GLY A 86 4.70 -16.42 43.53
N ILE A 87 3.42 -16.09 43.77
CA ILE A 87 2.95 -14.70 43.91
C ILE A 87 3.55 -14.09 45.17
N ASP A 88 3.46 -14.81 46.29
CA ASP A 88 3.97 -14.37 47.60
C ASP A 88 5.49 -14.18 47.58
N GLN A 89 6.19 -15.06 46.84
CA GLN A 89 7.64 -15.00 46.63
C GLN A 89 8.06 -13.96 45.59
N ARG A 90 7.12 -13.35 44.87
CA ARG A 90 7.38 -12.45 43.72
C ARG A 90 8.25 -13.13 42.66
N SER A 91 7.98 -14.41 42.42
CA SER A 91 8.69 -15.23 41.44
C SER A 91 8.46 -14.70 40.02
N THR A 92 9.53 -14.64 39.24
CA THR A 92 9.46 -14.43 37.79
C THR A 92 9.45 -15.75 37.01
N ALA A 93 9.32 -16.88 37.71
CA ALA A 93 9.27 -18.21 37.15
C ALA A 93 7.93 -18.90 37.42
N ILE A 94 7.45 -19.65 36.43
CA ILE A 94 6.29 -20.53 36.55
C ILE A 94 6.74 -21.97 36.46
N ARG A 95 6.45 -22.78 37.49
CA ARG A 95 6.64 -24.23 37.39
C ARG A 95 5.47 -24.82 36.66
N LEU A 96 5.75 -25.84 35.87
CA LEU A 96 4.70 -26.54 35.15
C LEU A 96 3.68 -27.13 36.13
N ALA A 97 4.13 -27.66 37.27
CA ALA A 97 3.28 -28.28 38.30
C ALA A 97 2.31 -27.30 38.98
N ASP A 98 2.61 -26.00 38.92
CA ASP A 98 1.80 -24.95 39.56
C ASP A 98 0.60 -24.54 38.68
N ILE A 99 0.52 -25.04 37.44
CA ILE A 99 -0.52 -24.70 36.46
C ILE A 99 -1.75 -25.59 36.64
N ASN A 100 -2.91 -24.96 36.79
CA ASN A 100 -4.21 -25.62 36.89
C ASN A 100 -4.68 -26.18 35.54
N THR A 101 -4.32 -27.42 35.25
CA THR A 101 -4.73 -28.14 34.02
C THR A 101 -6.21 -28.59 34.01
N ARG A 102 -7.00 -28.26 35.04
CA ARG A 102 -8.44 -28.51 35.02
C ARG A 102 -9.22 -27.46 34.22
N THR A 103 -8.61 -26.34 33.88
CA THR A 103 -9.23 -25.28 33.06
C THR A 103 -8.65 -25.29 31.64
N PRO A 104 -9.44 -24.89 30.62
CA PRO A 104 -8.94 -24.82 29.23
C PRO A 104 -7.72 -23.89 29.08
N ALA A 105 -7.72 -22.77 29.82
CA ALA A 105 -6.60 -21.83 29.85
C ALA A 105 -5.33 -22.48 30.40
N GLY A 106 -5.41 -23.15 31.56
CA GLY A 106 -4.25 -23.82 32.14
C GLY A 106 -3.72 -24.98 31.31
N GLN A 107 -4.58 -25.72 30.59
CA GLN A 107 -4.14 -26.75 29.63
C GLN A 107 -3.33 -26.13 28.48
N THR A 108 -3.81 -25.02 27.91
CA THR A 108 -3.12 -24.30 26.85
C THR A 108 -1.76 -23.77 27.32
N ILE A 109 -1.72 -23.15 28.50
CA ILE A 109 -0.49 -22.61 29.08
C ILE A 109 0.52 -23.72 29.38
N ARG A 110 0.08 -24.84 29.96
CA ARG A 110 0.94 -26.01 30.21
C ARG A 110 1.53 -26.57 28.92
N ALA A 111 0.71 -26.70 27.86
CA ALA A 111 1.16 -27.18 26.57
C ALA A 111 2.17 -26.22 25.91
N ALA A 112 1.91 -24.91 25.97
CA ALA A 112 2.83 -23.89 25.46
C ALA A 112 4.17 -23.91 26.22
N ALA A 113 4.14 -23.96 27.55
CA ALA A 113 5.33 -24.04 28.39
C ALA A 113 6.17 -25.31 28.10
N GLN A 114 5.52 -26.46 27.90
CA GLN A 114 6.20 -27.69 27.51
C GLN A 114 6.87 -27.59 26.12
N LYS A 115 6.22 -26.96 25.14
CA LYS A 115 6.82 -26.70 23.82
C LYS A 115 8.04 -25.79 23.92
N MET A 116 7.94 -24.73 24.72
CA MET A 116 9.04 -23.78 24.97
C MET A 116 10.26 -24.45 25.62
N LEU A 117 10.04 -25.32 26.61
CA LEU A 117 11.11 -26.09 27.25
C LEU A 117 11.83 -27.01 26.25
N ARG A 118 11.05 -27.77 25.46
CA ARG A 118 11.61 -28.64 24.41
C ARG A 118 12.45 -27.85 23.39
N ARG A 119 11.98 -26.67 22.97
CA ARG A 119 12.70 -25.82 22.00
C ARG A 119 14.06 -25.35 22.52
N ARG A 120 14.18 -25.10 23.82
CA ARG A 120 15.44 -24.66 24.44
C ARG A 120 16.49 -25.77 24.57
N GLY A 121 16.10 -27.03 24.41
CA GLY A 121 17.01 -28.17 24.63
C GLY A 121 17.48 -28.33 26.08
N ALA A 122 16.85 -27.61 27.03
CA ALA A 122 17.06 -27.82 28.46
C ALA A 122 16.34 -29.12 28.86
N GLY A 123 17.01 -29.98 29.63
CA GLY A 123 16.59 -31.35 29.96
C GLY A 123 15.32 -31.45 30.83
N ASP A 124 15.41 -32.14 31.98
CA ASP A 124 14.30 -32.38 32.92
C ASP A 124 13.82 -31.12 33.68
N ASP A 125 14.09 -29.91 33.17
CA ASP A 125 13.65 -28.65 33.78
C ASP A 125 12.12 -28.55 33.76
N ASP A 126 11.54 -28.28 34.93
CA ASP A 126 10.09 -28.26 35.14
C ASP A 126 9.51 -26.84 35.28
N PHE A 127 10.27 -25.81 34.90
CA PHE A 127 9.88 -24.40 35.05
C PHE A 127 10.39 -23.50 33.93
N LEU A 128 9.73 -22.35 33.72
CA LEU A 128 10.16 -21.30 32.79
C LEU A 128 10.19 -19.95 33.49
N THR A 129 11.23 -19.15 33.22
CA THR A 129 11.29 -17.75 33.66
C THR A 129 10.63 -16.82 32.63
N LEU A 130 10.15 -15.66 33.07
CA LEU A 130 9.60 -14.62 32.20
C LEU A 130 10.62 -14.18 31.12
N ASP A 131 11.89 -14.04 31.51
CA ASP A 131 12.96 -13.69 30.57
C ASP A 131 13.16 -14.77 29.50
N GLN A 132 13.10 -16.05 29.88
CA GLN A 132 13.17 -17.15 28.92
C GLN A 132 11.98 -17.14 27.96
N ILE A 133 10.76 -16.89 28.46
CA ILE A 133 9.57 -16.79 27.61
C ILE A 133 9.74 -15.64 26.60
N ARG A 134 10.24 -14.48 27.03
CA ARG A 134 10.50 -13.32 26.16
C ARG A 134 11.56 -13.62 25.11
N GLN A 135 12.66 -14.25 25.49
CA GLN A 135 13.72 -14.66 24.56
C GLN A 135 13.19 -15.63 23.50
N ILE A 136 12.40 -16.64 23.91
CA ILE A 136 11.81 -17.59 22.96
C ILE A 136 10.86 -16.86 22.01
N LYS A 137 10.01 -15.95 22.52
CA LYS A 137 9.11 -15.16 21.68
C LYS A 137 9.88 -14.36 20.64
N GLN A 138 10.94 -13.66 21.05
CA GLN A 138 11.82 -12.93 20.13
C GLN A 138 12.45 -13.85 19.08
N GLN A 139 12.91 -15.04 19.45
CA GLN A 139 13.47 -16.02 18.51
C GLN A 139 12.43 -16.61 17.54
N VAL A 140 11.17 -16.78 17.96
CA VAL A 140 10.08 -17.18 17.03
C VAL A 140 9.82 -16.04 16.05
N GLN A 141 9.66 -14.81 16.54
CA GLN A 141 9.34 -13.64 15.73
C GLN A 141 10.47 -13.25 14.77
N ALA A 142 11.72 -13.55 15.12
CA ALA A 142 12.89 -13.35 14.27
C ALA A 142 13.12 -14.49 13.26
N SER A 143 12.30 -15.55 13.28
CA SER A 143 12.37 -16.58 12.24
C SER A 143 12.12 -15.96 10.88
N SER A 144 12.78 -16.48 9.85
CA SER A 144 12.61 -16.02 8.48
C SER A 144 11.28 -16.43 7.85
N VAL A 145 10.50 -17.28 8.54
CA VAL A 145 9.14 -17.65 8.18
C VAL A 145 8.24 -17.38 9.38
N SER A 146 7.24 -16.51 9.22
CA SER A 146 6.27 -16.21 10.26
C SER A 146 5.24 -17.33 10.42
N GLU A 147 4.54 -17.37 11.55
CA GLU A 147 3.40 -18.28 11.76
C GLU A 147 2.24 -18.01 10.79
N ALA A 148 2.14 -16.78 10.26
CA ALA A 148 1.16 -16.40 9.25
C ALA A 148 1.58 -16.79 7.82
N GLY A 149 2.75 -17.41 7.64
CA GLY A 149 3.26 -17.82 6.34
C GLY A 149 3.93 -16.70 5.53
N VAL A 150 4.30 -15.59 6.18
CA VAL A 150 5.11 -14.53 5.56
C VAL A 150 6.57 -14.98 5.54
N VAL A 151 7.16 -15.06 4.35
CA VAL A 151 8.53 -15.55 4.12
C VAL A 151 9.44 -14.38 3.79
N LEU A 152 10.52 -14.22 4.54
CA LEU A 152 11.56 -13.24 4.27
C LEU A 152 12.60 -13.80 3.28
N PRO A 153 13.28 -12.96 2.48
CA PRO A 153 14.29 -13.43 1.53
C PRO A 153 15.39 -14.31 2.15
N GLU A 154 15.78 -14.06 3.41
CA GLU A 154 16.80 -14.86 4.09
C GLU A 154 16.35 -16.26 4.48
N ALA A 155 15.05 -16.58 4.37
CA ALA A 155 14.55 -17.95 4.50
C ALA A 155 15.04 -18.86 3.39
N ALA A 156 15.30 -18.30 2.20
CA ALA A 156 15.81 -19.05 1.07
C ALA A 156 17.32 -19.25 1.20
N GLU A 157 17.76 -20.51 1.16
CA GLU A 157 19.19 -20.84 1.15
C GLU A 157 19.86 -20.50 -0.19
N GLN A 158 19.12 -20.74 -1.29
CA GLN A 158 19.58 -20.52 -2.66
C GLN A 158 19.58 -19.03 -3.01
N PRO A 159 20.70 -18.46 -3.51
CA PRO A 159 20.77 -17.05 -3.89
C PRO A 159 19.70 -16.62 -4.90
N GLU A 160 19.35 -17.50 -5.84
CA GLU A 160 18.38 -17.23 -6.89
C GLU A 160 16.97 -17.07 -6.33
N ILE A 161 16.57 -17.93 -5.38
CA ILE A 161 15.27 -17.84 -4.71
C ILE A 161 15.24 -16.61 -3.79
N ARG A 162 16.35 -16.29 -3.12
CA ARG A 162 16.45 -15.07 -2.31
C ARG A 162 16.29 -13.81 -3.15
N GLN A 163 16.93 -13.77 -4.32
CA GLN A 163 16.77 -12.65 -5.25
C GLN A 163 15.33 -12.57 -5.76
N PHE A 164 14.73 -13.71 -6.14
CA PHE A 164 13.34 -13.76 -6.57
C PHE A 164 12.36 -13.19 -5.52
N LEU A 165 12.52 -13.56 -4.24
CA LEU A 165 11.71 -13.00 -3.15
C LEU A 165 11.93 -11.49 -2.98
N THR A 166 13.17 -11.02 -3.12
CA THR A 166 13.49 -9.58 -3.10
C THR A 166 12.81 -8.85 -4.26
N ASP A 167 12.85 -9.41 -5.47
CA ASP A 167 12.25 -8.82 -6.67
C ASP A 167 10.73 -8.73 -6.55
N ILE A 168 10.08 -9.74 -5.94
CA ILE A 168 8.64 -9.69 -5.65
C ILE A 168 8.31 -8.52 -4.72
N ILE A 169 9.06 -8.35 -3.63
CA ILE A 169 8.84 -7.25 -2.67
C ILE A 169 8.99 -5.89 -3.37
N ILE A 170 9.96 -5.73 -4.27
CA ILE A 170 10.17 -4.48 -5.02
C ILE A 170 9.05 -4.25 -6.05
N ALA A 171 8.58 -5.29 -6.73
CA ALA A 171 7.67 -5.16 -7.86
C ALA A 171 6.21 -4.93 -7.44
N VAL A 172 5.75 -5.62 -6.40
CA VAL A 172 4.34 -5.62 -6.00
C VAL A 172 4.12 -5.27 -4.54
N ASP A 173 5.12 -4.73 -3.85
CA ASP A 173 5.15 -4.49 -2.41
C ASP A 173 5.06 -5.78 -1.57
N GLY A 174 5.89 -5.86 -0.52
CA GLY A 174 5.84 -6.95 0.44
C GLY A 174 4.71 -6.81 1.47
N VAL A 175 4.56 -7.82 2.32
CA VAL A 175 3.66 -7.78 3.48
C VAL A 175 4.47 -7.70 4.78
N PRO A 176 3.96 -7.01 5.82
CA PRO A 176 4.66 -6.89 7.10
C PRO A 176 4.93 -8.24 7.75
N HIS A 177 6.18 -8.45 8.15
CA HIS A 177 6.64 -9.57 8.96
C HIS A 177 6.73 -9.14 10.44
N PRO A 178 6.48 -10.04 11.42
CA PRO A 178 6.62 -9.74 12.86
C PRO A 178 8.00 -9.26 13.34
N SER A 179 9.00 -9.23 12.46
CA SER A 179 10.35 -8.72 12.73
C SER A 179 10.56 -7.30 12.18
N ASP A 180 9.48 -6.56 11.90
CA ASP A 180 9.50 -5.21 11.30
C ASP A 180 10.22 -5.15 9.94
N ARG A 181 10.16 -6.25 9.19
CA ARG A 181 10.66 -6.37 7.82
C ARG A 181 9.52 -6.71 6.88
N GLU A 182 9.74 -6.60 5.58
CA GLU A 182 8.78 -7.01 4.57
C GLU A 182 9.13 -8.39 4.01
N GLY A 183 8.11 -9.20 3.78
CA GLY A 183 8.23 -10.52 3.19
C GLY A 183 7.18 -10.79 2.13
N VAL A 184 7.13 -12.03 1.68
CA VAL A 184 6.19 -12.50 0.67
C VAL A 184 5.31 -13.57 1.31
N ASP A 185 3.99 -13.40 1.20
CA ASP A 185 3.02 -14.44 1.51
C ASP A 185 2.47 -15.08 0.23
N GLN A 186 1.51 -15.98 0.39
CA GLN A 186 0.88 -16.70 -0.71
C GLN A 186 0.10 -15.77 -1.67
N GLU A 187 -0.50 -14.70 -1.16
CA GLU A 187 -1.30 -13.76 -1.94
C GLU A 187 -0.39 -12.85 -2.78
N THR A 188 0.64 -12.26 -2.15
CA THR A 188 1.64 -11.44 -2.84
C THR A 188 2.35 -12.23 -3.94
N LEU A 189 2.74 -13.48 -3.66
CA LEU A 189 3.33 -14.36 -4.68
C LEU A 189 2.35 -14.63 -5.82
N GLY A 190 1.08 -14.91 -5.50
CA GLY A 190 0.04 -15.16 -6.50
C GLY A 190 -0.20 -13.96 -7.41
N ARG A 191 -0.25 -12.75 -6.83
CA ARG A 191 -0.38 -11.49 -7.57
C ARG A 191 0.80 -11.29 -8.52
N PHE A 192 2.02 -11.39 -8.02
CA PHE A 192 3.23 -11.24 -8.84
C PHE A 192 3.24 -12.21 -10.03
N MET A 193 2.90 -13.48 -9.80
CA MET A 193 2.88 -14.49 -10.87
C MET A 193 1.80 -14.20 -11.92
N ALA A 194 0.62 -13.75 -11.49
CA ALA A 194 -0.47 -13.39 -12.39
C ALA A 194 -0.12 -12.17 -13.26
N GLU A 195 0.38 -11.10 -12.64
CA GLU A 195 0.80 -9.88 -13.34
C GLU A 195 1.98 -10.15 -14.28
N SER A 196 3.00 -10.89 -13.83
CA SER A 196 4.13 -11.29 -14.68
C SER A 196 3.67 -12.08 -15.91
N THR A 197 2.72 -13.01 -15.73
CA THR A 197 2.17 -13.79 -16.84
C THR A 197 1.40 -12.91 -17.81
N ALA A 198 0.55 -12.00 -17.30
CA ALA A 198 -0.20 -11.05 -18.11
C ALA A 198 0.73 -10.13 -18.90
N HIS A 199 1.78 -9.62 -18.25
CA HIS A 199 2.78 -8.76 -18.87
C HIS A 199 3.56 -9.47 -19.98
N LEU A 200 4.00 -10.71 -19.75
CA LEU A 200 4.67 -11.51 -20.78
C LEU A 200 3.75 -11.82 -21.96
N ALA A 201 2.48 -12.13 -21.70
CA ALA A 201 1.48 -12.34 -22.75
C ALA A 201 1.23 -11.07 -23.57
N TRP A 202 1.18 -9.91 -22.92
CA TRP A 202 1.08 -8.60 -23.57
C TRP A 202 2.30 -8.29 -24.46
N LEU A 203 3.52 -8.56 -23.97
CA LEU A 203 4.75 -8.42 -24.76
C LEU A 203 4.74 -9.32 -26.00
N GLU A 204 4.28 -10.56 -25.86
CA GLU A 204 4.23 -11.52 -26.98
C GLU A 204 3.25 -11.08 -28.07
N GLN A 205 2.09 -10.50 -27.70
CA GLN A 205 1.15 -9.95 -28.68
C GLN A 205 1.81 -8.89 -29.58
N GLY A 206 2.69 -8.06 -29.00
CA GLY A 206 3.40 -7.02 -29.72
C GLY A 206 4.56 -7.52 -30.58
N ARG A 207 5.00 -8.77 -30.43
CA ARG A 207 6.20 -9.27 -31.13
C ARG A 207 5.95 -9.35 -32.65
N PRO A 208 6.84 -8.77 -33.49
CA PRO A 208 6.74 -8.93 -34.94
C PRO A 208 7.02 -10.38 -35.37
N PRO A 209 6.41 -10.88 -36.47
CA PRO A 209 6.69 -12.21 -37.01
C PRO A 209 8.17 -12.39 -37.34
N ALA A 210 8.69 -13.61 -37.24
CA ALA A 210 10.11 -13.93 -37.47
C ALA A 210 10.67 -13.47 -38.83
N ASP A 211 9.81 -13.23 -39.82
CA ASP A 211 10.18 -12.89 -41.20
C ASP A 211 9.88 -11.41 -41.57
N GLY A 212 9.42 -10.58 -40.64
CA GLY A 212 9.00 -9.20 -40.91
C GLY A 212 9.34 -8.22 -39.80
N LYS A 213 9.62 -6.96 -40.17
CA LYS A 213 9.89 -5.87 -39.19
C LYS A 213 8.61 -5.22 -38.65
N THR A 214 7.43 -5.59 -39.15
CA THR A 214 6.16 -4.93 -38.85
C THR A 214 5.05 -5.94 -38.59
N ASN A 215 4.04 -5.51 -37.84
CA ASN A 215 2.75 -6.19 -37.67
C ASN A 215 1.65 -5.12 -37.48
N ASP A 216 0.40 -5.51 -37.27
CA ASP A 216 -0.69 -4.53 -37.10
C ASP A 216 -0.51 -3.63 -35.86
N ILE A 217 0.17 -4.11 -34.81
CA ILE A 217 0.48 -3.36 -33.57
C ILE A 217 1.71 -2.45 -33.75
N PHE A 218 2.66 -2.84 -34.59
CA PHE A 218 3.89 -2.12 -34.94
C PHE A 218 3.97 -1.89 -36.45
N PRO A 219 3.05 -1.10 -37.04
CA PRO A 219 2.96 -0.96 -38.50
C PRO A 219 4.13 -0.19 -39.12
N LEU A 220 4.95 0.51 -38.33
CA LEU A 220 6.23 1.11 -38.73
C LEU A 220 7.45 0.39 -38.09
N GLY A 221 7.24 -0.80 -37.53
CA GLY A 221 8.26 -1.53 -36.79
C GLY A 221 8.73 -0.75 -35.56
N ASP A 222 10.04 -0.71 -35.35
CA ASP A 222 10.68 -0.02 -34.21
C ASP A 222 10.31 1.46 -34.09
N GLN A 223 9.92 2.10 -35.21
CA GLN A 223 9.53 3.51 -35.23
C GLN A 223 8.09 3.76 -34.78
N THR A 224 7.28 2.71 -34.61
CA THR A 224 5.84 2.85 -34.33
C THR A 224 5.58 3.63 -33.04
N ALA A 225 6.25 3.28 -31.93
CA ALA A 225 6.02 3.91 -30.64
C ALA A 225 6.33 5.42 -30.69
N ALA A 226 7.50 5.78 -31.22
CA ALA A 226 7.90 7.18 -31.37
C ALA A 226 6.94 7.96 -32.31
N ALA A 227 6.53 7.35 -33.43
CA ALA A 227 5.56 7.96 -34.34
C ALA A 227 4.19 8.17 -33.68
N TYR A 228 3.75 7.22 -32.85
CA TYR A 228 2.48 7.30 -32.13
C TYR A 228 2.50 8.36 -31.02
N GLU A 229 3.61 8.54 -30.30
CA GLU A 229 3.77 9.63 -29.33
C GLU A 229 3.59 11.01 -30.00
N ILE A 230 4.15 11.19 -31.20
CA ILE A 230 3.99 12.42 -31.98
C ILE A 230 2.52 12.62 -32.41
N VAL A 231 1.84 11.54 -32.82
CA VAL A 231 0.39 11.57 -33.11
C VAL A 231 -0.36 12.04 -31.87
N GLN A 232 -0.07 11.49 -30.69
CA GLN A 232 -0.77 11.83 -29.46
C GLN A 232 -0.54 13.28 -29.03
N ALA A 233 0.68 13.78 -29.16
CA ALA A 233 1.02 15.17 -28.83
C ALA A 233 0.18 16.18 -29.66
N LEU A 234 -0.10 15.87 -30.93
CA LEU A 234 -0.88 16.76 -31.81
C LEU A 234 -2.35 16.39 -31.94
N ARG A 235 -2.78 15.23 -31.43
CA ARG A 235 -4.11 14.65 -31.69
C ARG A 235 -5.23 15.65 -31.41
N ARG A 236 -5.20 16.26 -30.23
CA ARG A 236 -6.21 17.24 -29.79
C ARG A 236 -6.25 18.47 -30.70
N LYS A 237 -5.09 19.00 -31.10
CA LYS A 237 -4.99 20.21 -31.94
C LYS A 237 -5.44 19.93 -33.38
N LEU A 238 -5.07 18.79 -33.96
CA LEU A 238 -5.51 18.38 -35.29
C LEU A 238 -7.00 18.02 -35.32
N ASP A 239 -7.51 17.32 -34.31
CA ASP A 239 -8.95 17.04 -34.18
C ASP A 239 -9.76 18.33 -34.04
N GLN A 240 -9.30 19.28 -33.21
CA GLN A 240 -9.90 20.62 -33.09
C GLN A 240 -9.92 21.34 -34.44
N TYR A 241 -8.79 21.36 -35.15
CA TYR A 241 -8.66 22.03 -36.44
C TYR A 241 -9.64 21.48 -37.47
N PHE A 242 -9.68 20.16 -37.67
CA PHE A 242 -10.59 19.58 -38.68
C PHE A 242 -12.06 19.69 -38.27
N ALA A 243 -12.40 19.65 -36.98
CA ALA A 243 -13.76 19.94 -36.52
C ALA A 243 -14.16 21.40 -36.82
N GLN A 244 -13.24 22.34 -36.61
CA GLN A 244 -13.44 23.75 -36.96
C GLN A 244 -13.57 23.93 -38.48
N CYS A 245 -12.74 23.27 -39.29
CA CYS A 245 -12.86 23.29 -40.75
C CYS A 245 -14.21 22.74 -41.23
N HIS A 246 -14.74 21.68 -40.60
CA HIS A 246 -16.09 21.19 -40.90
C HIS A 246 -17.18 22.21 -40.58
N ALA A 247 -17.07 22.92 -39.46
CA ALA A 247 -18.00 24.00 -39.13
C ALA A 247 -17.90 25.17 -40.13
N VAL A 248 -16.69 25.58 -40.52
CA VAL A 248 -16.48 26.63 -41.54
C VAL A 248 -16.98 26.21 -42.93
N ALA A 249 -16.86 24.93 -43.28
CA ALA A 249 -17.41 24.39 -44.53
C ALA A 249 -18.95 24.37 -44.55
N LEU A 250 -19.59 24.26 -43.38
CA LEU A 250 -21.04 24.37 -43.23
C LEU A 250 -21.51 25.84 -43.30
N ASP A 251 -20.81 26.73 -42.59
CA ASP A 251 -21.11 28.16 -42.53
C ASP A 251 -19.81 28.96 -42.33
N ALA A 252 -19.47 29.77 -43.34
CA ALA A 252 -18.24 30.56 -43.37
C ALA A 252 -18.20 31.63 -42.27
N GLU A 253 -19.35 32.09 -41.75
CA GLU A 253 -19.40 33.08 -40.66
C GLU A 253 -18.83 32.52 -39.35
N LEU A 254 -18.84 31.19 -39.18
CA LEU A 254 -18.32 30.54 -37.98
C LEU A 254 -16.79 30.69 -37.84
N ALA A 255 -16.06 30.93 -38.93
CA ALA A 255 -14.62 31.14 -38.89
C ALA A 255 -14.24 32.34 -38.01
N GLY A 256 -15.07 33.39 -37.99
CA GLY A 256 -14.86 34.59 -37.16
C GLY A 256 -15.17 34.39 -35.67
N ARG A 257 -15.75 33.24 -35.30
CA ARG A 257 -16.17 32.92 -33.92
C ARG A 257 -15.25 31.90 -33.24
N MET A 258 -14.18 31.48 -33.91
CA MET A 258 -13.24 30.46 -33.43
C MET A 258 -11.92 31.10 -33.00
N GLY A 259 -11.37 30.63 -31.88
CA GLY A 259 -10.16 31.20 -31.28
C GLY A 259 -10.49 32.35 -30.32
N TRP A 260 -9.49 33.17 -30.03
CA TRP A 260 -9.59 34.29 -29.10
C TRP A 260 -10.47 35.40 -29.67
N THR A 261 -11.42 35.87 -28.88
CA THR A 261 -12.26 37.04 -29.21
C THR A 261 -11.55 38.34 -28.88
N ALA A 262 -11.99 39.45 -29.51
CA ALA A 262 -11.45 40.78 -29.21
C ALA A 262 -11.55 41.11 -27.69
N ALA A 263 -12.68 40.78 -27.06
CA ALA A 263 -12.89 41.00 -25.64
C ALA A 263 -11.93 40.20 -24.75
N GLU A 264 -11.56 38.97 -25.12
CA GLU A 264 -10.59 38.17 -24.37
C GLU A 264 -9.17 38.71 -24.57
N LEU A 265 -8.82 39.14 -25.79
CA LEU A 265 -7.53 39.76 -26.08
C LEU A 265 -7.35 41.09 -25.35
N ASP A 266 -8.40 41.89 -25.21
CA ASP A 266 -8.39 43.17 -24.48
C ASP A 266 -8.10 42.99 -22.98
N THR A 267 -8.29 41.78 -22.43
CA THR A 267 -7.98 41.45 -21.03
C THR A 267 -6.59 40.86 -20.82
N LEU A 268 -5.85 40.56 -21.89
CA LEU A 268 -4.51 39.99 -21.81
C LEU A 268 -3.44 41.08 -21.70
N ASP A 269 -2.50 40.89 -20.78
CA ASP A 269 -1.27 41.67 -20.75
C ASP A 269 -0.27 41.06 -21.75
N LEU A 270 -0.10 41.70 -22.90
CA LEU A 270 0.81 41.24 -23.95
C LEU A 270 2.29 41.60 -23.69
N ASP A 271 2.60 42.27 -22.57
CA ASP A 271 3.97 42.44 -22.09
C ASP A 271 4.36 41.32 -21.09
N ASP A 272 3.40 40.50 -20.63
CA ASP A 272 3.65 39.31 -19.82
C ASP A 272 3.91 38.07 -20.69
N LEU A 273 5.12 37.53 -20.59
CA LEU A 273 5.52 36.32 -21.30
C LEU A 273 4.60 35.13 -21.00
N ALA A 274 4.15 34.96 -19.75
CA ALA A 274 3.29 33.84 -19.37
C ALA A 274 1.90 33.96 -20.03
N ALA A 275 1.40 35.18 -20.19
CA ALA A 275 0.15 35.44 -20.89
C ALA A 275 0.26 35.14 -22.39
N ILE A 276 1.36 35.53 -23.04
CA ILE A 276 1.64 35.19 -24.45
C ILE A 276 1.76 33.68 -24.65
N ASP A 277 2.50 33.00 -23.78
CA ASP A 277 2.69 31.54 -23.86
C ASP A 277 1.36 30.80 -23.73
N LYS A 278 0.51 31.22 -22.79
CA LYS A 278 -0.84 30.68 -22.64
C LYS A 278 -1.69 30.94 -23.88
N LEU A 279 -1.65 32.17 -24.42
CA LEU A 279 -2.38 32.54 -25.63
C LEU A 279 -2.02 31.63 -26.82
N LEU A 280 -0.72 31.41 -27.05
CA LEU A 280 -0.24 30.53 -28.11
C LEU A 280 -0.57 29.05 -27.83
N THR A 281 -0.48 28.61 -26.58
CA THR A 281 -0.83 27.24 -26.19
C THR A 281 -2.32 26.94 -26.43
N ASP A 282 -3.22 27.88 -26.13
CA ASP A 282 -4.67 27.68 -26.25
C ASP A 282 -5.18 27.95 -27.67
N ALA A 283 -4.49 28.79 -28.45
CA ALA A 283 -4.88 29.11 -29.83
C ALA A 283 -4.92 27.87 -30.75
N PRO A 284 -5.79 27.86 -31.78
CA PRO A 284 -5.82 26.79 -32.79
C PRO A 284 -4.46 26.60 -33.46
N ILE A 285 -4.21 25.42 -34.03
CA ILE A 285 -2.95 25.12 -34.74
C ILE A 285 -2.77 25.97 -36.00
N ALA A 286 -3.87 26.32 -36.66
CA ALA A 286 -3.94 27.19 -37.83
C ALA A 286 -5.37 27.73 -37.95
N ARG A 287 -5.56 28.75 -38.79
CA ARG A 287 -6.91 29.26 -39.10
C ARG A 287 -7.69 28.21 -39.91
N ALA A 288 -8.90 27.87 -39.45
CA ALA A 288 -9.75 26.90 -40.10
C ALA A 288 -10.18 27.35 -41.51
N GLN A 289 -10.26 26.39 -42.45
CA GLN A 289 -10.60 26.62 -43.85
C GLN A 289 -11.69 25.62 -44.31
N ALA A 290 -12.57 26.05 -45.22
CA ALA A 290 -13.63 25.19 -45.76
C ALA A 290 -13.10 24.04 -46.65
N THR A 291 -11.83 24.09 -47.06
CA THR A 291 -11.17 23.07 -47.89
C THR A 291 -10.91 21.75 -47.17
N LEU A 292 -10.96 21.74 -45.82
CA LEU A 292 -10.61 20.59 -44.98
C LEU A 292 -9.16 20.12 -45.17
N GLU A 293 -8.27 21.06 -45.47
CA GLU A 293 -6.83 20.84 -45.65
C GLU A 293 -6.01 21.80 -44.80
N LEU A 294 -5.01 21.26 -44.08
CA LEU A 294 -3.99 22.01 -43.36
C LEU A 294 -2.75 22.11 -44.25
N ALA A 295 -2.44 23.31 -44.75
CA ALA A 295 -1.24 23.56 -45.55
C ALA A 295 -0.03 23.81 -44.65
N TYR A 296 1.07 23.07 -44.87
CA TYR A 296 2.27 23.16 -44.04
C TYR A 296 3.04 24.48 -44.24
N ASP A 297 2.82 25.18 -45.34
CA ASP A 297 3.43 26.48 -45.68
C ASP A 297 2.54 27.69 -45.32
N SER A 298 1.38 27.45 -44.71
CA SER A 298 0.49 28.51 -44.21
C SER A 298 0.91 28.99 -42.82
N PRO A 299 0.40 30.14 -42.32
CA PRO A 299 0.67 30.57 -40.94
C PRO A 299 0.20 29.52 -39.91
N ILE A 300 1.16 28.78 -39.35
CA ILE A 300 0.97 27.84 -38.25
C ILE A 300 1.24 28.55 -36.93
N ASN A 301 0.49 28.17 -35.90
CA ASN A 301 0.75 28.61 -34.54
C ASN A 301 2.19 28.21 -34.12
N PRO A 302 3.08 29.17 -33.80
CA PRO A 302 4.49 28.91 -33.50
C PRO A 302 4.71 27.88 -32.40
N HIS A 303 3.79 27.79 -31.43
CA HIS A 303 3.85 26.78 -30.36
C HIS A 303 3.86 25.34 -30.89
N ASN A 304 3.22 25.10 -32.04
CA ASN A 304 3.05 23.76 -32.62
C ASN A 304 3.89 23.53 -33.88
N GLU A 305 4.61 24.53 -34.38
CA GLU A 305 5.30 24.47 -35.68
C GLU A 305 6.34 23.34 -35.75
N ALA A 306 7.23 23.28 -34.76
CA ALA A 306 8.25 22.24 -34.69
C ALA A 306 7.65 20.83 -34.55
N ALA A 307 6.61 20.69 -33.72
CA ALA A 307 5.90 19.43 -33.54
C ALA A 307 5.18 18.98 -34.82
N LEU A 308 4.55 19.92 -35.54
CA LEU A 308 3.86 19.65 -36.80
C LEU A 308 4.83 19.26 -37.92
N GLU A 309 6.02 19.88 -37.98
CA GLU A 309 7.06 19.49 -38.93
C GLU A 309 7.63 18.10 -38.61
N GLN A 310 7.81 17.77 -37.33
CA GLN A 310 8.20 16.43 -36.90
C GLN A 310 7.12 15.40 -37.29
N PHE A 311 5.84 15.70 -37.02
CA PHE A 311 4.71 14.88 -37.45
C PHE A 311 4.68 14.68 -38.96
N ARG A 312 4.90 15.74 -39.74
CA ARG A 312 4.92 15.66 -41.21
C ARG A 312 5.94 14.65 -41.69
N ARG A 313 7.19 14.74 -41.22
CA ARG A 313 8.30 13.89 -41.66
C ARG A 313 8.24 12.45 -41.13
N GLN A 314 7.87 12.27 -39.87
CA GLN A 314 7.99 10.99 -39.17
C GLN A 314 6.68 10.18 -39.18
N VAL A 315 5.54 10.84 -39.46
CA VAL A 315 4.22 10.21 -39.42
C VAL A 315 3.47 10.37 -40.74
N ALA A 316 3.23 11.60 -41.20
CA ALA A 316 2.39 11.81 -42.38
C ALA A 316 3.05 11.28 -43.66
N GLU A 317 4.31 11.64 -43.93
CA GLU A 317 5.03 11.22 -45.13
C GLU A 317 5.14 9.68 -45.25
N PRO A 318 5.50 8.92 -44.20
CA PRO A 318 5.55 7.45 -44.27
C PRO A 318 4.19 6.76 -44.46
N ILE A 319 3.09 7.36 -43.96
CA ILE A 319 1.78 6.70 -43.90
C ILE A 319 0.88 7.09 -45.08
N VAL A 320 0.82 8.38 -45.41
CA VAL A 320 -0.09 8.92 -46.43
C VAL A 320 0.64 9.53 -47.63
N GLY A 321 1.97 9.43 -47.66
CA GLY A 321 2.83 9.95 -48.72
C GLY A 321 3.15 11.44 -48.58
N LYS A 322 4.11 11.90 -49.38
CA LYS A 322 4.57 13.29 -49.37
C LYS A 322 3.53 14.21 -50.02
N SER A 323 3.10 15.23 -49.28
CA SER A 323 2.12 16.23 -49.69
C SER A 323 2.45 17.61 -49.09
N ALA A 324 2.01 18.68 -49.75
CA ALA A 324 2.08 20.04 -49.23
C ALA A 324 0.99 20.34 -48.19
N THR A 325 -0.07 19.53 -48.15
CA THR A 325 -1.19 19.66 -47.22
C THR A 325 -1.51 18.34 -46.52
N LEU A 326 -2.12 18.42 -45.33
CA LEU A 326 -2.77 17.32 -44.64
C LEU A 326 -4.29 17.49 -44.74
N SER A 327 -4.96 16.55 -45.39
CA SER A 327 -6.44 16.55 -45.45
C SER A 327 -7.07 15.86 -44.23
N ALA A 328 -8.34 16.20 -43.96
CA ALA A 328 -9.13 15.53 -42.91
C ALA A 328 -9.20 13.99 -43.12
N LYS A 329 -9.23 13.54 -44.39
CA LYS A 329 -9.23 12.11 -44.75
C LYS A 329 -7.90 11.43 -44.40
N GLN A 330 -6.78 12.08 -44.72
CA GLN A 330 -5.45 11.58 -44.37
C GLN A 330 -5.25 11.54 -42.86
N TRP A 331 -5.73 12.55 -42.13
CA TRP A 331 -5.71 12.53 -40.67
C TRP A 331 -6.52 11.35 -40.10
N ALA A 332 -7.72 11.10 -40.61
CA ALA A 332 -8.51 9.93 -40.21
C ALA A 332 -7.79 8.60 -40.56
N GLN A 333 -7.09 8.52 -41.69
CA GLN A 333 -6.28 7.36 -42.06
C GLN A 333 -5.12 7.13 -41.09
N ILE A 334 -4.39 8.19 -40.70
CA ILE A 334 -3.31 8.09 -39.71
C ILE A 334 -3.84 7.60 -38.37
N LYS A 335 -4.99 8.12 -37.89
CA LYS A 335 -5.63 7.62 -36.65
C LYS A 335 -5.97 6.14 -36.73
N ARG A 336 -6.50 5.68 -37.88
CA ARG A 336 -6.82 4.26 -38.11
C ARG A 336 -5.56 3.38 -38.18
N PHE A 337 -4.48 3.91 -38.75
CA PHE A 337 -3.21 3.20 -38.89
C PHE A 337 -2.61 2.81 -37.53
N PHE A 338 -2.82 3.62 -36.48
CA PHE A 338 -2.35 3.34 -35.12
C PHE A 338 -3.38 2.66 -34.21
N THR A 339 -4.56 2.27 -34.68
CA THR A 339 -5.64 1.76 -33.79
C THR A 339 -5.24 0.50 -33.01
N ALA A 340 -4.56 -0.46 -33.64
CA ALA A 340 -4.10 -1.67 -32.95
C ALA A 340 -2.97 -1.37 -31.95
N HIS A 341 -2.06 -0.44 -32.29
CA HIS A 341 -1.04 0.06 -31.37
C HIS A 341 -1.64 0.77 -30.15
N GLU A 342 -2.64 1.62 -30.38
CA GLU A 342 -3.39 2.34 -29.34
C GLU A 342 -4.05 1.35 -28.37
N ALA A 343 -4.76 0.34 -28.88
CA ALA A 343 -5.39 -0.67 -28.05
C ALA A 343 -4.37 -1.50 -27.25
N TRP A 344 -3.27 -1.92 -27.88
CA TRP A 344 -2.21 -2.68 -27.22
C TRP A 344 -1.50 -1.86 -26.14
N SER A 345 -1.12 -0.62 -26.43
CA SER A 345 -0.46 0.28 -25.46
C SER A 345 -1.35 0.60 -24.26
N ALA A 346 -2.66 0.79 -24.48
CA ALA A 346 -3.62 1.01 -23.40
C ALA A 346 -3.80 -0.22 -22.50
N ALA A 347 -3.72 -1.44 -23.06
CA ALA A 347 -3.83 -2.67 -22.29
C ALA A 347 -2.71 -2.83 -21.24
N LYS A 348 -1.51 -2.28 -21.51
CA LYS A 348 -0.36 -2.29 -20.60
C LYS A 348 -0.67 -1.69 -19.23
N ALA A 349 -1.50 -0.65 -19.16
CA ALA A 349 -1.83 0.03 -17.90
C ALA A 349 -2.72 -0.82 -16.97
N THR A 350 -3.24 -1.95 -17.46
CA THR A 350 -4.14 -2.85 -16.74
C THR A 350 -3.49 -4.21 -16.42
N THR A 351 -2.24 -4.42 -16.86
CA THR A 351 -1.50 -5.69 -16.77
C THR A 351 -0.14 -5.51 -16.12
#